data_AF-A0A943PQX7-F1
#
_entry.id   AF-A0A943PQX7-F1
#
_cell.length_a   1.000
_cell.length_b   1.000
_cell.length_c   1.000
_cell.angle_alpha   90.00
_cell.angle_beta   90.00
_cell.angle_gamma   90.00
#
_symmetry.space_group_name_H-M   'P 1'
#
loop_
_entity.id
_entity.type
_entity.pdbx_description
1 polymer ?
#
loop_
_entity_poly.entity_id
_entity_poly.type
_entity_poly.pdbx_seq_one_letter_code
_entity_poly.pdbx_strand_id
1 'polypeptide(L)'
;MNYKLQGMLENGKKKIIIFAILWLVIIILGVAPFSASVTEAVQSGAFNFEIFFEQLGKYITSPFSSFGVVFSNAYIEIFGKSILYFTIFYLAAVVVGLLKASPKNEYTDIEHGSSGWAEHGEQYKVLSKKSGIVLAEDNYLPLNKMGNINVLVVGRFRFW
;
A
#
# COMPACT_ATOMS: atom_id res chain seq x y z
N MET A 1 -15.26 9.39 -12.24
CA MET A 1 -13.97 8.67 -12.33
C MET A 1 -14.24 7.21 -11.98
N ASN A 2 -13.64 6.23 -12.65
CA ASN A 2 -13.86 4.80 -12.34
C ASN A 2 -13.49 4.53 -10.87
N TYR A 3 -14.38 3.92 -10.08
CA TYR A 3 -14.18 3.65 -8.65
C TYR A 3 -12.84 2.93 -8.37
N LYS A 4 -12.37 2.10 -9.33
CA LYS A 4 -11.06 1.45 -9.26
C LYS A 4 -9.91 2.45 -9.30
N LEU A 5 -9.94 3.40 -10.24
CA LEU A 5 -8.90 4.43 -10.37
C LEU A 5 -8.89 5.37 -9.17
N GLN A 6 -10.07 5.73 -8.66
CA GLN A 6 -10.17 6.62 -7.51
C GLN A 6 -9.67 5.96 -6.22
N GLY A 7 -10.11 4.73 -5.94
CA GLY A 7 -9.63 3.96 -4.79
C GLY A 7 -8.15 3.60 -4.88
N MET A 8 -7.62 3.32 -6.08
CA MET A 8 -6.18 3.16 -6.31
C MET A 8 -5.40 4.44 -5.96
N LEU A 9 -5.90 5.61 -6.32
CA LEU A 9 -5.21 6.89 -6.09
C LEU A 9 -5.23 7.28 -4.61
N GLU A 10 -6.36 7.10 -3.94
CA GLU A 10 -6.53 7.40 -2.51
C GLU A 10 -5.68 6.46 -1.64
N ASN A 11 -5.69 5.15 -1.94
CA ASN A 11 -4.84 4.18 -1.25
C ASN A 11 -3.36 4.29 -1.66
N GLY A 12 -3.09 4.74 -2.89
CA GLY A 12 -1.75 4.91 -3.43
C GLY A 12 -0.97 6.03 -2.75
N LYS A 13 -1.60 7.18 -2.46
CA LYS A 13 -0.94 8.35 -1.86
C LYS A 13 -0.17 8.03 -0.58
N LYS A 14 -0.76 7.26 0.34
CA LYS A 14 -0.08 6.85 1.59
C LYS A 14 1.03 5.81 1.35
N LYS A 15 0.87 4.96 0.33
CA LYS A 15 1.82 3.87 0.00
C LYS A 15 3.02 4.34 -0.83
N ILE A 16 2.89 5.42 -1.59
CA ILE A 16 3.99 5.97 -2.42
C ILE A 16 5.21 6.34 -1.57
N ILE A 17 5.02 6.97 -0.41
CA ILE A 17 6.12 7.32 0.50
C ILE A 17 6.86 6.06 0.95
N ILE A 18 6.12 5.00 1.29
CA ILE A 18 6.70 3.72 1.70
C ILE A 18 7.51 3.10 0.56
N PHE A 19 7.00 3.11 -0.67
CA PHE A 19 7.74 2.62 -1.84
C PHE A 19 9.01 3.42 -2.11
N ALA A 20 8.97 4.75 -1.97
CA ALA A 20 10.15 5.59 -2.15
C ALA A 20 11.24 5.30 -1.10
N ILE A 21 10.86 5.14 0.17
CA ILE A 21 11.78 4.77 1.25
C ILE A 21 12.37 3.38 0.98
N LEU A 22 11.54 2.41 0.62
CA LEU A 22 11.98 1.05 0.35
C LEU A 22 12.92 0.97 -0.87
N TRP A 23 12.67 1.76 -1.90
CA TRP A 23 13.58 1.91 -3.05
C TRP A 23 14.96 2.42 -2.63
N LEU A 24 15.02 3.47 -1.79
CA LEU A 24 16.29 4.00 -1.26
C LEU A 24 17.04 2.98 -0.40
N VAL A 25 16.34 2.27 0.49
CA VAL A 25 16.93 1.24 1.35
C VAL A 25 17.56 0.12 0.53
N ILE A 26 16.88 -0.35 -0.52
CA ILE A 26 17.43 -1.41 -1.39
C ILE A 26 18.63 -0.92 -2.19
N ILE A 27 18.66 0.36 -2.60
CA ILE A 27 19.84 0.91 -3.26
C ILE A 27 21.06 0.85 -2.34
N ILE A 28 20.91 1.27 -1.09
CA ILE A 28 22.01 1.33 -0.13
C ILE A 28 22.45 -0.08 0.30
N LEU A 29 21.51 -0.97 0.61
CA LEU A 29 21.79 -2.28 1.20
C LEU A 29 21.98 -3.41 0.18
N GLY A 30 21.54 -3.22 -1.06
CA GLY A 30 21.55 -4.24 -2.10
C GLY A 30 22.32 -3.81 -3.34
N VAL A 31 21.86 -2.75 -4.00
CA VAL A 31 22.41 -2.34 -5.31
C VAL A 31 23.85 -1.86 -5.18
N ALA A 32 24.17 -1.06 -4.17
CA ALA A 32 25.53 -0.58 -3.93
C ALA A 32 26.51 -1.75 -3.66
N PRO A 33 26.28 -2.65 -2.70
CA PRO A 33 27.08 -3.87 -2.51
C PRO A 33 27.26 -4.69 -3.79
N PHE A 34 26.16 -4.95 -4.51
CA PHE A 34 26.18 -5.74 -5.73
C PHE A 34 27.07 -5.11 -6.80
N SER A 35 26.90 -3.81 -7.07
CA SER A 35 27.67 -3.09 -8.07
C SER A 35 29.16 -3.02 -7.73
N ALA A 36 29.49 -2.86 -6.44
CA ALA A 36 30.87 -2.86 -5.97
C ALA A 36 31.54 -4.21 -6.25
N SER A 37 30.86 -5.32 -5.91
CA SER A 37 31.36 -6.66 -6.17
C SER A 37 31.52 -6.98 -7.65
N VAL A 38 30.59 -6.53 -8.51
CA VAL A 38 30.72 -6.70 -9.96
C VAL A 38 31.94 -5.96 -10.49
N THR A 39 32.19 -4.75 -10.00
CA THR A 39 33.34 -3.94 -10.44
C THR A 39 34.65 -4.64 -10.11
N GLU A 40 34.80 -5.16 -8.88
CA GLU A 40 35.98 -5.93 -8.45
C GLU A 40 36.15 -7.21 -9.26
N ALA A 41 35.05 -7.92 -9.52
CA ALA A 41 35.07 -9.19 -10.24
C ALA A 41 35.50 -9.05 -11.72
N VAL A 42 35.42 -7.86 -12.30
CA VAL A 42 35.75 -7.61 -13.72
C VAL A 42 37.14 -6.98 -13.89
N GLN A 43 37.83 -6.56 -12.82
CA GLN A 43 39.15 -5.90 -12.92
C GLN A 43 40.21 -6.75 -13.62
N SER A 44 40.11 -8.08 -13.53
CA SER A 44 41.04 -9.03 -14.18
C SER A 44 40.78 -9.22 -15.69
N GLY A 45 39.85 -8.46 -16.28
CA GLY A 45 39.49 -8.50 -17.71
C GLY A 45 38.38 -9.49 -18.05
N ALA A 46 38.20 -10.54 -17.25
CA ALA A 46 37.05 -11.44 -17.30
C ALA A 46 36.33 -11.46 -15.95
N PHE A 47 35.03 -11.77 -15.96
CA PHE A 47 34.26 -11.87 -14.73
C PHE A 47 34.71 -13.08 -13.89
N ASN A 48 35.17 -12.83 -12.66
CA ASN A 48 35.55 -13.87 -11.71
C ASN A 48 34.50 -14.06 -10.61
N PHE A 49 33.87 -15.24 -10.59
CA PHE A 49 32.83 -15.58 -9.61
C PHE A 49 33.35 -15.69 -8.17
N GLU A 50 34.59 -16.12 -7.97
CA GLU A 50 35.19 -16.24 -6.63
C GLU A 50 35.33 -14.86 -6.00
N ILE A 51 35.95 -13.92 -6.73
CA ILE A 51 36.08 -12.52 -6.31
C ILE A 51 34.70 -11.90 -6.10
N PHE A 52 33.75 -12.15 -7.01
CA PHE A 52 32.40 -11.62 -6.89
C PHE A 52 31.73 -12.03 -5.57
N PHE A 53 31.70 -13.33 -5.25
CA PHE A 53 31.02 -13.81 -4.05
C PHE A 53 31.75 -13.40 -2.76
N GLU A 54 33.08 -13.38 -2.77
CA GLU A 54 33.88 -12.91 -1.64
C GLU A 54 33.57 -11.43 -1.33
N GLN A 55 33.65 -10.57 -2.35
CA GLN A 55 33.37 -9.13 -2.17
C GLN A 55 31.91 -8.87 -1.88
N LEU A 56 30.98 -9.63 -2.47
CA LEU A 56 29.55 -9.53 -2.16
C LEU A 56 29.26 -9.86 -0.70
N GLY A 57 29.84 -10.94 -0.16
CA GLY A 57 29.71 -11.27 1.26
C GLY A 57 30.23 -10.14 2.16
N LYS A 58 31.39 -9.57 1.82
CA LYS A 58 31.99 -8.44 2.55
C LYS A 58 31.11 -7.19 2.51
N TYR A 59 30.61 -6.80 1.33
CA TYR A 59 29.80 -5.59 1.21
C TYR A 59 28.38 -5.77 1.75
N ILE A 60 27.79 -6.97 1.70
CA ILE A 60 26.50 -7.24 2.35
C ILE A 60 26.62 -7.16 3.88
N THR A 61 27.71 -7.68 4.46
CA THR A 61 27.94 -7.61 5.91
C THR A 61 28.31 -6.20 6.38
N SER A 62 28.86 -5.37 5.50
CA SER A 62 29.23 -3.97 5.79
C SER A 62 28.77 -3.00 4.67
N PRO A 63 27.46 -2.75 4.51
CA PRO A 63 26.90 -2.05 3.34
C PRO A 63 27.32 -0.58 3.21
N PHE A 64 27.62 0.10 4.31
CA PHE A 64 28.15 1.47 4.27
C PHE A 64 29.57 1.55 3.69
N SER A 65 30.34 0.46 3.73
CA SER A 65 31.67 0.40 3.12
C SER A 65 31.58 0.43 1.59
N SER A 66 30.62 -0.30 0.99
CA SER A 66 30.34 -0.22 -0.44
C SER A 66 29.84 1.15 -0.87
N PHE A 67 28.99 1.79 -0.05
CA PHE A 67 28.42 3.09 -0.39
C PHE A 67 29.49 4.19 -0.57
N GLY A 68 30.59 4.12 0.19
CA GLY A 68 31.71 5.06 0.02
C GLY A 68 32.49 4.86 -1.29
N VAL A 69 32.67 3.62 -1.74
CA VAL A 69 33.49 3.31 -2.94
C VAL A 69 32.72 3.43 -4.26
N VAL A 70 31.40 3.19 -4.27
CA VAL A 70 30.59 3.20 -5.52
C VAL A 70 30.55 4.56 -6.23
N PHE A 71 30.84 5.67 -5.53
CA PHE A 71 30.92 7.01 -6.12
C PHE A 71 32.29 7.34 -6.71
N SER A 72 33.28 6.46 -6.59
CA SER A 72 34.60 6.67 -7.20
C SER A 72 34.60 6.28 -8.69
N ASN A 73 35.54 6.85 -9.45
CA ASN A 73 35.59 6.70 -10.92
C ASN A 73 35.59 5.25 -11.41
N ALA A 74 36.17 4.32 -10.65
CA ALA A 74 36.24 2.92 -11.06
C ALA A 74 34.88 2.20 -10.99
N TYR A 75 33.95 2.67 -10.16
CA TYR A 75 32.69 1.97 -9.84
C TYR A 75 31.46 2.70 -10.36
N ILE A 76 31.54 4.03 -10.53
CA ILE A 76 30.39 4.89 -10.81
C ILE A 76 29.60 4.50 -12.06
N GLU A 77 30.30 4.01 -13.11
CA GLU A 77 29.64 3.58 -14.35
C GLU A 77 28.79 2.33 -14.13
N ILE A 78 29.35 1.31 -13.48
CA ILE A 78 28.67 0.06 -13.18
C ILE A 78 27.53 0.32 -12.19
N PHE A 79 27.78 1.12 -11.15
CA PHE A 79 26.77 1.51 -10.18
C PHE A 79 25.59 2.27 -10.82
N GLY A 80 25.86 3.23 -11.69
CA GLY A 80 24.81 3.99 -12.41
C GLY A 80 23.94 3.08 -13.29
N LYS A 81 24.55 2.15 -14.02
CA LYS A 81 23.82 1.13 -14.81
C LYS A 81 22.99 0.22 -13.91
N SER A 82 23.56 -0.27 -12.80
CA SER A 82 22.85 -1.12 -11.83
C SER A 82 21.65 -0.41 -11.20
N ILE A 83 21.78 0.87 -10.82
CA ILE A 83 20.65 1.67 -10.31
C ILE A 83 19.56 1.80 -11.37
N LEU A 84 19.92 2.09 -12.62
CA LEU A 84 18.96 2.26 -13.70
C LEU A 84 18.15 0.98 -13.94
N TYR A 85 18.82 -0.16 -14.12
CA TYR A 85 18.14 -1.44 -14.32
C TYR A 85 17.28 -1.84 -13.12
N PHE A 86 17.81 -1.67 -11.90
CA PHE A 86 17.06 -1.92 -10.68
C PHE A 86 15.81 -1.05 -10.59
N THR A 87 15.93 0.25 -10.88
CA THR A 87 14.82 1.20 -10.78
C THR A 87 13.70 0.87 -11.76
N ILE A 88 14.04 0.51 -13.00
CA ILE A 88 13.05 0.08 -14.00
C ILE A 88 12.31 -1.17 -13.51
N PHE A 89 13.04 -2.18 -13.05
CA PHE A 89 12.45 -3.42 -12.52
C PHE A 89 11.57 -3.15 -11.29
N TYR A 90 12.07 -2.34 -10.36
CA TYR A 90 11.36 -1.96 -9.14
C TYR A 90 10.03 -1.25 -9.45
N LEU A 91 10.05 -0.27 -10.37
CA LEU A 91 8.85 0.43 -10.79
C LEU A 91 7.83 -0.51 -11.44
N ALA A 92 8.27 -1.46 -12.27
CA ALA A 92 7.38 -2.48 -12.84
C ALA A 92 6.73 -3.33 -11.75
N ALA A 93 7.49 -3.76 -10.74
CA ALA A 93 6.96 -4.52 -9.60
C ALA A 93 5.97 -3.69 -8.76
N VAL A 94 6.24 -2.41 -8.54
CA VAL A 94 5.32 -1.49 -7.85
C VAL A 94 4.02 -1.33 -8.63
N VAL A 95 4.07 -1.14 -9.95
CA VAL A 95 2.88 -1.04 -10.81
C VAL A 95 2.04 -2.32 -10.70
N VAL A 96 2.66 -3.50 -10.81
CA VAL A 96 1.96 -4.78 -10.63
C VAL A 96 1.33 -4.90 -9.23
N GLY A 97 2.05 -4.47 -8.20
CA GLY A 97 1.56 -4.44 -6.82
C GLY A 97 0.33 -3.53 -6.66
N LEU A 98 0.36 -2.33 -7.25
CA LEU A 98 -0.76 -1.39 -7.24
C LEU A 98 -1.99 -1.93 -8.00
N LEU A 99 -1.77 -2.55 -9.15
CA LEU A 99 -2.85 -3.19 -9.93
C LEU A 99 -3.50 -4.33 -9.13
N LYS A 100 -2.70 -5.16 -8.44
CA LYS A 100 -3.23 -6.23 -7.57
C LYS A 100 -3.92 -5.70 -6.30
N ALA A 101 -3.48 -4.56 -5.79
CA ALA A 101 -4.05 -3.91 -4.61
C ALA A 101 -5.27 -3.01 -4.91
N SER A 102 -5.72 -2.97 -6.17
CA SER A 102 -6.88 -2.18 -6.58
C SER A 102 -8.19 -2.74 -5.99
N PRO A 103 -9.16 -1.88 -5.65
CA PRO A 103 -10.42 -2.33 -5.07
C PRO A 103 -11.17 -3.21 -6.09
N LYS A 104 -11.63 -4.37 -5.63
CA LYS A 104 -12.29 -5.36 -6.50
C LYS A 104 -13.72 -4.93 -6.82
N ASN A 105 -14.36 -4.26 -5.87
CA ASN A 105 -15.71 -3.71 -5.96
C ASN A 105 -15.76 -2.30 -5.34
N GLU A 106 -16.87 -1.60 -5.54
CA GLU A 106 -17.10 -0.23 -5.05
C GLU A 106 -17.22 -0.14 -3.52
N TYR A 107 -17.35 -1.31 -2.89
CA TYR A 107 -17.60 -1.50 -1.45
C TYR A 107 -16.36 -1.97 -0.68
N THR A 108 -15.20 -2.04 -1.33
CA THR A 108 -13.94 -2.51 -0.71
C THR A 108 -13.51 -1.50 0.36
N ASP A 109 -13.12 -2.00 1.55
CA ASP A 109 -12.77 -1.20 2.74
C ASP A 109 -13.89 -0.28 3.28
N ILE A 110 -15.14 -0.51 2.84
CA ILE A 110 -16.34 0.10 3.44
C ILE A 110 -16.95 -0.90 4.44
N GLU A 111 -17.01 -0.55 5.71
CA GLU A 111 -17.70 -1.38 6.71
C GLU A 111 -19.21 -1.22 6.59
N HIS A 112 -19.86 -2.27 6.08
CA HIS A 112 -21.31 -2.30 5.96
C HIS A 112 -21.89 -2.71 7.30
N GLY A 113 -22.59 -1.79 7.95
CA GLY A 113 -23.46 -2.14 9.06
C GLY A 113 -24.72 -2.84 8.58
N SER A 114 -25.32 -3.62 9.48
CA SER A 114 -26.71 -4.09 9.29
C SER A 114 -27.69 -2.94 9.05
N SER A 115 -27.33 -1.70 9.40
CA SER A 115 -28.10 -0.49 9.05
C SER A 115 -28.19 -0.23 7.54
N GLY A 116 -27.18 -0.59 6.75
CA GLY A 116 -27.24 -0.49 5.28
C GLY A 116 -28.17 -1.52 4.66
N TRP A 117 -28.49 -2.60 5.39
CA TRP A 117 -29.49 -3.60 5.00
C TRP A 117 -30.92 -3.14 5.32
N ALA A 118 -31.08 -2.06 6.08
CA ALA A 118 -32.38 -1.49 6.41
C ALA A 118 -32.88 -0.50 5.34
N GLU A 119 -32.04 -0.08 4.40
CA GLU A 119 -32.51 0.60 3.19
C GLU A 119 -33.24 -0.42 2.32
N HIS A 120 -34.55 -0.24 2.14
CA HIS A 120 -35.49 -1.15 1.43
C HIS A 120 -35.98 -2.39 2.21
N GLY A 121 -35.68 -2.50 3.51
CA GLY A 121 -36.33 -3.48 4.40
C GLY A 121 -37.78 -3.09 4.75
N GLU A 122 -38.35 -3.64 5.83
CA GLU A 122 -39.59 -3.10 6.42
C GLU A 122 -39.33 -1.71 7.04
N GLN A 123 -39.10 -0.70 6.18
CA GLN A 123 -39.16 0.68 6.57
C GLN A 123 -40.64 1.01 6.76
N TYR A 124 -41.03 1.29 8.00
CA TYR A 124 -42.33 1.90 8.26
C TYR A 124 -42.37 3.21 7.50
N LYS A 125 -43.15 3.24 6.42
CA LYS A 125 -43.31 4.35 5.49
C LYS A 125 -43.88 5.54 6.26
N VAL A 126 -42.96 6.33 6.81
CA VAL A 126 -43.19 7.64 7.43
C VAL A 126 -44.21 7.62 8.57
N LEU A 127 -43.70 7.58 9.80
CA LEU A 127 -44.43 8.14 10.93
C LEU A 127 -43.74 9.41 11.36
N SER A 128 -44.55 10.44 11.60
CA SER A 128 -44.08 11.83 11.57
C SER A 128 -42.91 12.08 12.53
N LYS A 129 -42.03 13.03 12.17
CA LYS A 129 -40.94 13.52 13.04
C LYS A 129 -41.42 13.97 14.43
N LYS A 130 -42.72 14.21 14.58
CA LYS A 130 -43.38 14.70 15.81
C LYS A 130 -44.07 13.59 16.61
N SER A 131 -44.12 12.36 16.09
CA SER A 131 -44.93 11.28 16.65
C SER A 131 -44.33 9.90 16.35
N GLY A 132 -43.31 9.49 17.11
CA GLY A 132 -42.68 8.18 17.01
C GLY A 132 -41.36 8.06 17.77
N ILE A 133 -40.86 6.83 17.93
CA ILE A 133 -39.50 6.56 18.44
C ILE A 133 -38.52 6.70 17.27
N VAL A 134 -37.48 7.51 17.43
CA VAL A 134 -36.44 7.70 16.40
C VAL A 134 -35.59 6.43 16.30
N LEU A 135 -35.58 5.79 15.13
CA LEU A 135 -34.80 4.58 14.86
C LEU A 135 -33.48 4.93 14.14
N ALA A 136 -33.56 5.80 13.13
CA ALA A 136 -32.44 6.33 12.37
C ALA A 136 -32.84 7.70 11.77
N GLU A 137 -31.93 8.34 11.05
CA GLU A 137 -32.24 9.55 10.28
C GLU A 137 -33.42 9.27 9.34
N ASP A 138 -34.48 10.08 9.48
CA ASP A 138 -35.77 9.96 8.78
C ASP A 138 -36.53 8.63 8.94
N ASN A 139 -36.16 7.77 9.89
CA ASN A 139 -36.85 6.51 10.18
C ASN A 139 -37.43 6.50 11.60
N TYR A 140 -38.74 6.23 11.72
CA TYR A 140 -39.50 6.37 12.97
C TYR A 140 -40.41 5.16 13.21
N LEU A 141 -40.52 4.72 14.47
CA LEU A 141 -41.46 3.67 14.90
C LEU A 141 -42.74 4.27 15.51
N PRO A 142 -43.94 3.77 15.16
CA PRO A 142 -45.18 4.22 15.79
C PRO A 142 -45.23 3.83 17.26
N LEU A 143 -45.71 4.75 18.11
CA LEU A 143 -45.97 4.46 19.53
C LEU A 143 -47.17 3.51 19.73
N ASN A 144 -48.05 3.41 18.74
CA ASN A 144 -49.27 2.60 18.77
C ASN A 144 -49.12 1.24 18.06
N LYS A 145 -47.90 0.70 17.97
CA LYS A 145 -47.67 -0.64 17.40
C LYS A 145 -48.25 -1.72 18.33
N MET A 146 -49.06 -2.63 17.77
CA MET A 146 -49.47 -3.84 18.48
C MET A 146 -48.30 -4.83 18.54
N GLY A 147 -47.87 -5.21 19.74
CA GLY A 147 -46.75 -6.15 19.97
C GLY A 147 -45.64 -5.56 20.83
N ASN A 148 -44.49 -6.24 20.91
CA ASN A 148 -43.34 -5.77 21.67
C ASN A 148 -42.75 -4.48 21.04
N ILE A 149 -42.71 -3.41 21.82
CA ILE A 149 -42.21 -2.08 21.44
C ILE A 149 -40.77 -1.82 21.88
N ASN A 150 -40.11 -2.78 22.52
CA ASN A 150 -38.70 -2.64 22.88
C ASN A 150 -37.83 -2.54 21.63
N VAL A 151 -37.13 -1.41 21.49
CA VAL A 151 -36.21 -1.15 20.39
C VAL A 151 -34.80 -1.00 20.95
N LEU A 152 -33.85 -1.76 20.39
CA LEU A 152 -32.43 -1.52 20.59
C LEU A 152 -31.95 -0.56 19.50
N VAL A 153 -31.62 0.68 19.88
CA VAL A 153 -30.98 1.64 18.97
C VAL A 153 -29.47 1.49 19.10
N VAL A 154 -28.81 1.06 18.02
CA VAL A 154 -27.34 0.95 17.97
C VAL A 154 -26.79 2.19 17.27
N GLY A 155 -26.35 3.17 18.05
CA GLY A 155 -25.66 4.36 17.53
C GLY A 155 -24.26 4.01 17.01
N ARG A 156 -23.89 4.56 15.85
CA ARG A 156 -22.51 4.54 15.35
C ARG A 156 -21.89 5.90 15.55
N PHE A 157 -20.83 5.98 16.33
CA PHE A 157 -19.96 7.15 16.38
C PHE A 157 -18.83 6.96 15.36
N ARG A 158 -18.80 7.77 14.30
CA ARG A 158 -17.66 7.85 13.38
C ARG A 158 -16.74 8.97 13.86
N PHE A 159 -15.56 8.61 14.33
CA PHE A 159 -14.44 9.54 14.42
C PHE A 159 -13.71 9.54 13.07
N TRP A 160 -13.50 10.73 12.50
CA TRP A 160 -12.67 10.95 11.32
C TRP A 160 -11.37 11.62 11.75
#